data_AF-A0A7J6VMG0-F1
#
_entry.id   AF-A0A7J6VMG0-F1
#
_cell.length_a   1.000
_cell.length_b   1.000
_cell.length_c   1.000
_cell.angle_alpha   90.00
_cell.angle_beta   90.00
_cell.angle_gamma   90.00
#
_symmetry.space_group_name_H-M   'P 1'
#
loop_
_entity.id
_entity.type
_entity.pdbx_description
1 polymer ?
#
loop_
_entity_poly.entity_id
_entity_poly.type
_entity_poly.pdbx_seq_one_letter_code
_entity_poly.pdbx_strand_id
1 'polypeptide(L)'
;EAKDPLEKAVLDGRQLALKISANSVYGFTGATVGQLPCLEISSSVTSYGRQMIEHTKMLVEERFTTLGGYEHNAEVVYGDTDSVMVQFGVPTVDAAMTLGREAAEYISGTFIRSNTVQTILVNKDGVKGIVKLPSMV
;
A
#
# COMPACT_ATOMS: atom_id res chain seq x y z
N GLU A 1 14.99 -13.81 12.95
CA GLU A 1 15.11 -14.01 11.49
C GLU A 1 15.92 -15.28 11.21
N ALA A 2 15.56 -16.01 10.15
CA ALA A 2 16.35 -17.14 9.67
C ALA A 2 17.69 -16.62 9.12
N LYS A 3 18.79 -17.26 9.52
CA LYS A 3 20.14 -16.87 9.10
C LYS A 3 20.62 -17.63 7.86
N ASP A 4 20.06 -18.82 7.63
CA ASP A 4 20.38 -19.65 6.48
C ASP A 4 19.59 -19.18 5.24
N PRO A 5 20.27 -18.91 4.09
CA PRO A 5 19.60 -18.50 2.87
C PRO A 5 18.55 -19.50 2.36
N LEU A 6 18.77 -20.81 2.54
CA LEU A 6 17.81 -21.83 2.11
C LEU A 6 16.56 -21.82 2.99
N GLU A 7 16.73 -21.81 4.32
CA GLU A 7 15.62 -21.67 5.26
C GLU A 7 14.79 -20.40 4.98
N LYS A 8 15.46 -19.26 4.72
CA LYS A 8 14.78 -18.01 4.37
C LYS A 8 13.93 -18.17 3.10
N ALA A 9 14.48 -18.77 2.04
CA ALA A 9 13.74 -18.99 0.80
C ALA A 9 12.52 -19.91 1.00
N VAL A 10 12.63 -20.94 1.85
CA VAL A 10 11.51 -21.83 2.18
C VAL A 10 10.41 -21.07 2.95
N LEU A 11 10.77 -20.24 3.92
CA LEU A 11 9.83 -19.43 4.67
C LEU A 11 9.15 -18.37 3.78
N ASP A 12 9.90 -17.75 2.87
CA ASP A 12 9.37 -16.81 1.88
C ASP A 12 8.38 -17.50 0.92
N GLY A 13 8.66 -18.75 0.51
CA GLY A 13 7.73 -19.57 -0.27
C GLY A 13 6.46 -19.89 0.50
N ARG A 14 6.58 -20.23 1.79
CA ARG A 14 5.42 -20.53 2.66
C ARG A 14 4.51 -19.30 2.83
N GLN A 15 5.06 -18.12 3.14
CA GLN A 15 4.24 -16.91 3.29
C GLN A 15 3.59 -16.50 1.95
N LEU A 16 4.27 -16.71 0.83
CA LEU A 16 3.70 -16.46 -0.50
C LEU A 16 2.52 -17.40 -0.80
N ALA A 17 2.63 -18.69 -0.47
CA ALA A 17 1.54 -19.64 -0.67
C ALA A 17 0.29 -19.28 0.15
N LEU A 18 0.47 -18.83 1.40
CA LEU A 18 -0.62 -18.34 2.24
C LEU A 18 -1.28 -17.10 1.64
N LYS A 19 -0.48 -16.14 1.17
CA LYS A 19 -0.97 -14.94 0.49
C LYS A 19 -1.79 -15.28 -0.76
N ILE A 20 -1.28 -16.17 -1.62
CA ILE A 20 -2.00 -16.59 -2.83
C ILE A 20 -3.32 -17.27 -2.45
N SER A 21 -3.32 -18.10 -1.41
CA SER A 21 -4.54 -18.79 -0.95
C SER A 21 -5.59 -17.80 -0.45
N ALA A 22 -5.20 -16.78 0.33
CA ALA A 22 -6.09 -15.72 0.79
C ALA A 22 -6.64 -14.90 -0.40
N ASN A 23 -5.77 -14.48 -1.32
CA ASN A 23 -6.16 -13.75 -2.53
C ASN A 23 -7.07 -14.57 -3.45
N SER A 24 -6.98 -15.90 -3.41
CA SER A 24 -7.87 -16.75 -4.22
C SER A 24 -9.33 -16.71 -3.75
N VAL A 25 -9.60 -16.30 -2.50
CA VAL A 25 -10.97 -16.28 -1.95
C VAL A 25 -11.85 -15.24 -2.66
N TYR A 26 -11.38 -14.00 -2.81
CA TYR A 26 -12.15 -12.99 -3.57
C TYR A 26 -12.12 -13.28 -5.08
N GLY A 27 -11.05 -13.89 -5.60
CA GLY A 27 -10.98 -14.32 -6.99
C GLY A 27 -12.03 -15.40 -7.31
N PHE A 28 -12.27 -16.32 -6.38
CA PHE A 28 -13.30 -17.35 -6.51
C PHE A 28 -14.70 -16.77 -6.60
N THR A 29 -15.03 -15.72 -5.82
CA THR A 29 -16.34 -15.05 -5.94
C THR A 29 -16.49 -14.29 -7.26
N GLY A 30 -15.39 -13.83 -7.87
CA GLY A 30 -15.39 -13.20 -9.19
C GLY A 30 -15.39 -14.16 -10.38
N ALA A 31 -15.15 -15.46 -10.17
CA ALA A 31 -15.00 -16.43 -11.25
C ALA A 31 -16.36 -16.79 -11.87
N THR A 32 -16.63 -16.28 -13.08
CA THR A 32 -17.88 -16.56 -13.82
C THR A 32 -18.01 -18.01 -14.26
N VAL A 33 -16.88 -18.71 -14.42
CA VAL A 33 -16.80 -20.16 -14.65
C VAL A 33 -16.35 -20.80 -13.34
N GLY A 34 -17.32 -21.21 -12.52
CA GLY A 34 -17.07 -21.75 -11.19
C GLY A 34 -18.35 -22.23 -10.52
N GLN A 35 -18.23 -22.83 -9.33
CA GLN A 35 -19.37 -23.41 -8.62
C GLN A 35 -20.23 -22.37 -7.89
N LEU A 36 -19.67 -21.22 -7.51
CA LEU A 36 -20.33 -20.19 -6.69
C LEU A 36 -19.90 -18.75 -7.07
N PRO A 37 -20.26 -18.25 -8.27
CA PRO A 37 -20.00 -16.85 -8.62
C PRO A 37 -20.85 -15.90 -7.78
N CYS A 38 -20.23 -14.88 -7.18
CA CYS A 38 -20.88 -13.74 -6.54
C CYS A 38 -20.11 -12.47 -6.91
N LEU A 39 -20.46 -11.93 -8.09
CA LEU A 39 -19.79 -10.79 -8.69
C LEU A 39 -19.92 -9.52 -7.84
N GLU A 40 -20.98 -9.42 -7.04
CA GLU A 40 -21.25 -8.31 -6.13
C GLU A 40 -20.15 -8.19 -5.08
N ILE A 41 -19.65 -9.31 -4.53
CA ILE A 41 -18.56 -9.32 -3.56
C ILE A 41 -17.27 -8.85 -4.23
N SER A 42 -16.89 -9.48 -5.34
CA SER A 42 -15.65 -9.11 -6.06
C SER A 42 -15.66 -7.65 -6.54
N SER A 43 -16.80 -7.17 -7.01
CA SER A 43 -16.99 -5.77 -7.42
C SER A 43 -16.90 -4.81 -6.25
N SER A 44 -17.49 -5.17 -5.09
CA SER A 44 -17.41 -4.36 -3.88
C SER A 44 -15.97 -4.25 -3.36
N VAL A 45 -15.22 -5.36 -3.32
CA VAL A 45 -13.81 -5.38 -2.91
C VAL A 45 -12.97 -4.45 -3.81
N THR A 46 -13.10 -4.56 -5.14
CA THR A 46 -12.34 -3.69 -6.05
C THR A 46 -12.77 -2.22 -5.97
N SER A 47 -14.05 -1.95 -5.70
CA SER A 47 -14.56 -0.59 -5.50
C SER A 47 -13.98 0.06 -4.24
N TYR A 48 -13.99 -0.66 -3.12
CA TYR A 48 -13.34 -0.19 -1.90
C TYR A 48 -11.84 0.00 -2.10
N GLY A 49 -11.17 -0.88 -2.84
CA GLY A 49 -9.74 -0.75 -3.16
C GLY A 49 -9.42 0.58 -3.83
N ARG A 50 -10.18 0.95 -4.88
CA ARG A 50 -10.04 2.24 -5.56
C ARG A 50 -10.31 3.43 -4.65
N GLN A 51 -11.36 3.35 -3.81
CA GLN A 51 -11.68 4.42 -2.86
C GLN A 51 -10.57 4.63 -1.82
N MET A 52 -9.93 3.56 -1.35
CA MET A 52 -8.80 3.67 -0.42
C MET A 52 -7.58 4.34 -1.07
N ILE A 53 -7.26 4.00 -2.32
CA ILE A 53 -6.16 4.66 -3.07
C ILE A 53 -6.44 6.16 -3.21
N GLU A 54 -7.64 6.53 -3.65
CA GLU A 54 -8.01 7.93 -3.83
C GLU A 54 -8.00 8.70 -2.50
N HIS A 55 -8.56 8.09 -1.44
CA HIS A 55 -8.55 8.68 -0.10
C HIS A 55 -7.12 8.91 0.40
N THR A 56 -6.24 7.93 0.21
CA THR A 56 -4.82 8.05 0.58
C THR A 56 -4.14 9.17 -0.18
N LYS A 57 -4.37 9.25 -1.50
CA LYS A 57 -3.82 10.32 -2.32
C LYS A 57 -4.25 11.70 -1.80
N MET A 58 -5.55 11.89 -1.59
CA MET A 58 -6.09 13.15 -1.08
C MET A 58 -5.44 13.54 0.26
N LEU A 59 -5.35 12.61 1.21
CA LEU A 59 -4.76 12.88 2.51
C LEU A 59 -3.28 13.26 2.44
N VAL A 60 -2.51 12.61 1.56
CA VAL A 60 -1.10 12.95 1.34
C VAL A 60 -0.97 14.36 0.77
N GLU A 61 -1.69 14.66 -0.30
CA GLU A 61 -1.59 15.93 -1.02
C GLU A 61 -2.17 17.11 -0.21
N GLU A 62 -3.12 16.87 0.70
CA GLU A 62 -3.68 17.90 1.58
C GLU A 62 -2.78 18.18 2.80
N ARG A 63 -2.26 17.11 3.44
CA ARG A 63 -1.51 17.23 4.69
C ARG A 63 -0.08 17.72 4.48
N PHE A 64 0.63 17.18 3.49
CA PHE A 64 2.05 17.39 3.28
C PHE A 64 2.30 18.55 2.31
N THR A 65 1.89 19.74 2.72
CA THR A 65 2.02 20.98 1.92
C THR A 65 2.91 22.01 2.62
N THR A 66 3.37 22.99 1.85
CA THR A 66 4.13 24.13 2.40
C THR A 66 3.30 24.96 3.38
N LEU A 67 1.98 25.06 3.14
CA LEU A 67 1.04 25.66 4.10
C LEU A 67 0.93 24.86 5.40
N GLY A 68 1.10 23.53 5.32
CA GLY A 68 1.17 22.61 6.46
C GLY A 68 2.51 22.57 7.18
N GLY A 69 3.47 23.42 6.79
CA GLY A 69 4.79 23.54 7.44
C GLY A 69 5.88 22.60 6.89
N TYR A 70 5.63 21.93 5.77
CA TYR A 70 6.65 21.10 5.10
C TYR A 70 7.47 21.91 4.09
N GLU A 71 8.66 21.40 3.73
CA GLU A 71 9.59 22.08 2.82
C GLU A 71 9.02 22.22 1.39
N HIS A 72 8.28 21.21 0.93
CA HIS A 72 7.67 21.14 -0.41
C HIS A 72 6.24 20.59 -0.33
N ASN A 73 5.47 20.78 -1.40
CA ASN A 73 4.19 20.09 -1.56
C ASN A 73 4.44 18.66 -2.03
N ALA A 74 3.90 17.68 -1.30
CA ALA A 74 3.92 16.30 -1.71
C ALA A 74 2.95 16.06 -2.88
N GLU A 75 3.35 15.20 -3.81
CA GLU A 75 2.54 14.82 -4.96
C GLU A 75 2.52 13.30 -5.10
N VAL A 76 1.34 12.71 -5.35
CA VAL A 76 1.25 11.28 -5.68
C VAL A 76 1.48 11.08 -7.17
N VAL A 77 2.64 10.51 -7.51
CA VAL A 77 3.10 10.34 -8.90
C VAL A 77 2.68 9.00 -9.51
N TYR A 78 2.28 8.03 -8.69
CA TYR A 78 1.81 6.71 -9.15
C TYR A 78 0.92 6.06 -8.09
N GLY A 79 -0.05 5.26 -8.54
CA GLY A 79 -0.88 4.43 -7.67
C GLY A 79 -1.20 3.11 -8.36
N ASP A 80 -1.01 2.00 -7.65
CA ASP A 80 -1.27 0.65 -8.17
C ASP A 80 -1.75 -0.26 -7.05
N THR A 81 -2.96 -0.79 -7.24
CA THR A 81 -3.65 -1.83 -6.46
C THR A 81 -3.73 -1.60 -4.96
N ASP A 82 -2.60 -1.65 -4.26
CA ASP A 82 -2.44 -1.52 -2.82
C ASP A 82 -1.28 -0.58 -2.46
N SER A 83 -0.84 0.30 -3.36
CA SER A 83 0.28 1.20 -3.10
C SER A 83 0.19 2.53 -3.85
N VAL A 84 0.76 3.58 -3.26
CA VAL A 84 0.96 4.88 -3.90
C VAL A 84 2.42 5.31 -3.78
N MET A 85 2.95 5.90 -4.85
CA MET A 85 4.28 6.51 -4.83
C MET A 85 4.12 8.02 -4.66
N VAL A 86 4.77 8.55 -3.62
CA VAL A 86 4.70 9.94 -3.21
C VAL A 86 6.05 10.60 -3.44
N GLN A 87 6.04 11.75 -4.10
CA GLN A 87 7.19 12.62 -4.25
C GLN A 87 7.09 13.76 -3.23
N PHE A 88 7.91 13.69 -2.18
CA PHE A 88 7.94 14.69 -1.09
C PHE A 88 8.80 15.92 -1.39
N GLY A 89 9.58 15.90 -2.48
CA GLY A 89 10.45 17.03 -2.88
C GLY A 89 11.76 17.20 -2.08
N VAL A 90 11.99 16.40 -1.04
CA VAL A 90 13.20 16.48 -0.20
C VAL A 90 14.44 15.87 -0.88
N PRO A 91 15.65 16.41 -0.67
CA PRO A 91 16.84 15.97 -1.41
C PRO A 91 17.47 14.66 -0.91
N THR A 92 17.13 14.19 0.29
CA THR A 92 17.74 13.01 0.91
C THR A 92 16.76 11.86 1.04
N VAL A 93 17.27 10.63 0.83
CA VAL A 93 16.52 9.39 1.05
C VAL A 93 15.99 9.36 2.49
N ASP A 94 16.84 9.63 3.49
CA ASP A 94 16.47 9.54 4.91
C ASP A 94 15.32 10.49 5.30
N ALA A 95 15.30 11.70 4.73
CA ALA A 95 14.18 12.63 4.94
C ALA A 95 12.90 12.09 4.30
N ALA A 96 12.98 11.58 3.06
CA ALA A 96 11.84 10.94 2.40
C ALA A 96 11.36 9.71 3.18
N MET A 97 12.26 8.97 3.83
CA MET A 97 11.89 7.83 4.68
C MET A 97 11.22 8.22 5.99
N THR A 98 11.56 9.37 6.53
CA THR A 98 10.92 9.88 7.74
C THR A 98 9.52 10.38 7.42
N LEU A 99 9.36 11.17 6.35
CA LEU A 99 8.06 11.63 5.86
C LEU A 99 7.14 10.48 5.43
N GLY A 100 7.69 9.47 4.75
CA GLY A 100 6.92 8.28 4.35
C GLY A 100 6.40 7.47 5.52
N ARG A 101 7.13 7.41 6.65
CA ARG A 101 6.68 6.75 7.88
C ARG A 101 5.57 7.55 8.57
N GLU A 102 5.77 8.88 8.68
CA GLU A 102 4.75 9.80 9.21
C GLU A 102 3.45 9.72 8.40
N ALA A 103 3.54 9.73 7.07
CA ALA A 103 2.39 9.59 6.19
C ALA A 103 1.65 8.27 6.41
N ALA A 104 2.36 7.15 6.48
CA ALA A 104 1.74 5.85 6.69
C ALA A 104 1.04 5.74 8.06
N GLU A 105 1.64 6.29 9.13
CA GLU A 105 1.04 6.31 10.45
C GLU A 105 -0.23 7.18 10.48
N TYR A 106 -0.16 8.38 9.90
CA TYR A 106 -1.29 9.29 9.80
C TYR A 106 -2.47 8.67 9.03
N ILE A 107 -2.20 8.13 7.84
CA ILE A 107 -3.24 7.55 6.97
C ILE A 107 -3.79 6.25 7.57
N SER A 108 -2.96 5.44 8.24
CA SER A 108 -3.45 4.26 8.97
C SER A 108 -4.53 4.61 10.00
N GLY A 109 -4.42 5.80 10.62
CA GLY A 109 -5.39 6.29 11.59
C GLY A 109 -6.77 6.64 11.01
N THR A 110 -6.89 6.78 9.68
CA THR A 110 -8.17 7.13 9.02
C THR A 110 -8.98 5.92 8.57
N PHE A 111 -8.39 4.72 8.60
CA PHE A 111 -9.07 3.48 8.25
C PHE A 111 -9.62 2.71 9.47
N ILE A 112 -10.63 1.87 9.26
CA ILE A 112 -11.20 0.99 10.30
C ILE A 112 -10.12 -0.02 10.77
N ARG A 113 -10.15 -0.35 12.07
CA ARG A 113 -9.12 -1.01 12.92
C ARG A 113 -8.43 -2.32 12.47
N SER A 114 -8.46 -2.69 11.19
CA SER A 114 -7.69 -3.80 10.62
C SER A 114 -6.79 -3.40 9.43
N ASN A 115 -6.79 -2.12 9.06
CA ASN A 115 -6.17 -1.63 7.84
C ASN A 115 -4.92 -0.78 8.16
N THR A 116 -3.80 -1.44 8.46
CA THR A 116 -2.51 -0.76 8.66
C THR A 116 -1.81 -0.49 7.32
N VAL A 117 -1.59 0.79 7.02
CA VAL A 117 -0.74 1.24 5.91
C VAL A 117 0.71 1.05 6.32
N GLN A 118 1.50 0.36 5.50
CA GLN A 118 2.92 0.15 5.71
C GLN A 118 3.72 1.00 4.72
N THR A 119 4.86 1.55 5.13
CA THR A 119 5.77 2.23 4.21
C THR A 119 6.80 1.25 3.66
N ILE A 120 7.04 1.23 2.35
CA ILE A 120 8.20 0.53 1.74
C ILE A 120 8.97 1.56 0.91
N LEU A 121 10.29 1.65 1.01
CA LEU A 121 11.11 2.65 0.31
C LEU A 121 12.32 1.89 -0.26
N VAL A 122 12.86 2.12 -1.47
CA VAL A 122 13.04 3.32 -2.31
C VAL A 122 13.19 2.86 -3.79
N ASN A 123 12.86 3.70 -4.79
CA ASN A 123 13.29 3.51 -6.19
C ASN A 123 14.76 3.95 -6.39
N LYS A 124 15.50 3.37 -7.34
CA LYS A 124 16.95 3.59 -7.60
C LYS A 124 17.40 5.06 -7.75
N ASP A 125 16.48 6.00 -7.98
CA ASP A 125 16.75 7.44 -8.11
C ASP A 125 16.70 8.22 -6.77
N GLY A 126 16.40 7.56 -5.65
CA GLY A 126 16.71 8.05 -4.29
C GLY A 126 15.77 9.08 -3.65
N VAL A 127 14.71 9.55 -4.30
CA VAL A 127 13.90 10.69 -3.76
C VAL A 127 12.38 10.44 -3.73
N LYS A 128 11.91 9.27 -4.14
CA LYS A 128 10.47 8.92 -4.16
C LYS A 128 10.13 7.94 -3.05
N GLY A 129 9.13 8.29 -2.23
CA GLY A 129 8.59 7.40 -1.21
C GLY A 129 7.48 6.50 -1.76
N ILE A 130 7.32 5.29 -1.23
CA ILE A 130 6.17 4.41 -1.52
C ILE A 130 5.41 4.19 -0.22
N VAL A 131 4.13 4.53 -0.23
CA VAL A 131 3.19 4.26 0.86
C VAL A 131 2.36 3.07 0.40
N LYS A 132 2.51 1.94 1.09
CA LYS A 132 1.79 0.71 0.79
C LYS A 132 0.53 0.63 1.66
N LEU A 133 -0.61 0.62 1.01
CA LEU A 133 -1.89 0.46 1.64
C LEU A 133 -2.06 -0.96 2.18
N PRO A 134 -2.87 -1.13 3.23
CA PRO A 134 -3.28 -2.45 3.65
C PRO A 134 -3.95 -3.13 2.46
N SER A 135 -3.39 -4.26 2.07
CA SER A 135 -4.06 -5.15 1.13
C SER A 135 -5.38 -5.57 1.79
N MET A 136 -6.51 -5.29 1.14
CA MET A 136 -7.80 -5.89 1.51
C MET A 136 -7.88 -7.37 1.14
N VAL A 137 -6.73 -7.98 0.85
CA VAL A 137 -6.54 -9.32 0.32
C VAL A 137 -5.32 -9.99 0.94
#